data_AF-A0A814MKS0-F1
#
_entry.id   AF-A0A814MKS0-F1
#
_cell.length_a   1.000
_cell.length_b   1.000
_cell.length_c   1.000
_cell.angle_alpha   90.00
_cell.angle_beta   90.00
_cell.angle_gamma   90.00
#
_symmetry.space_group_name_H-M   'P 1'
#
loop_
_entity.id
_entity.type
_entity.pdbx_description
1 polymer ?
#
loop_
_entity_poly.entity_id
_entity_poly.type
_entity_poly.pdbx_seq_one_letter_code
_entity_poly.pdbx_strand_id
1 'polypeptide(L)'
;MSLIGENANVILPIMFPALYKNTKSHWNKTIHGLIYNALKLFMELNQKLFDECSQKYKAERQKEKEKMRERDDLWSKIENMAKQNPKYRDYAQINANLQGGFISQVNKNQADMDDLDDLTGMSKKDIENEAKEFKKSNSRNVFNLSGK
;
A
#
# COMPACT_ATOMS: atom_id res chain seq x y z
N MET A 1 0.65 -22.57 24.18
CA MET A 1 -0.13 -21.41 23.72
C MET A 1 0.85 -20.28 23.45
N SER A 2 0.85 -19.71 22.25
CA SER A 2 1.78 -18.63 21.86
C SER A 2 1.17 -17.30 22.30
N LEU A 3 1.95 -16.41 22.96
CA LEU A 3 1.52 -15.06 23.39
C LEU A 3 0.88 -14.25 22.25
N ILE A 4 1.30 -14.50 21.00
CA ILE A 4 0.73 -13.87 19.81
C ILE A 4 -0.72 -14.34 19.57
N GLY A 5 -1.03 -15.59 19.88
CA GLY A 5 -2.39 -16.15 19.78
C GLY A 5 -3.36 -15.55 20.77
N GLU A 6 -2.93 -15.41 22.02
CA GLU A 6 -3.76 -14.86 23.11
C GLU A 6 -4.09 -13.38 22.86
N ASN A 7 -3.21 -12.65 22.17
CA ASN A 7 -3.33 -11.22 21.91
C ASN A 7 -3.62 -10.88 20.44
N ALA A 8 -4.00 -11.87 19.63
CA ALA A 8 -4.16 -11.70 18.18
C ALA A 8 -5.16 -10.59 17.82
N ASN A 9 -6.23 -10.44 18.61
CA ASN A 9 -7.28 -9.42 18.43
C ASN A 9 -6.77 -7.98 18.48
N VAL A 10 -5.63 -7.74 19.14
CA VAL A 10 -5.00 -6.40 19.25
C VAL A 10 -3.85 -6.28 18.28
N ILE A 11 -2.99 -7.30 18.21
CA ILE A 11 -1.76 -7.27 17.41
C ILE A 11 -2.08 -7.29 15.90
N LEU A 12 -2.98 -8.18 15.47
CA LEU A 12 -3.23 -8.40 14.05
C LEU A 12 -3.76 -7.14 13.34
N PRO A 13 -4.77 -6.42 13.86
CA PRO A 13 -5.25 -5.19 13.22
C PRO A 13 -4.18 -4.09 13.07
N ILE A 14 -3.18 -4.04 13.96
CA ILE A 14 -2.09 -3.05 13.92
C ILE A 14 -1.05 -3.46 12.87
N MET A 15 -0.69 -4.74 12.83
CA MET A 15 0.36 -5.25 11.93
C MET A 15 -0.14 -5.45 10.49
N PHE A 16 -1.42 -5.80 10.32
CA PHE A 16 -2.00 -6.21 9.05
C PHE A 16 -1.79 -5.17 7.93
N PRO A 17 -2.07 -3.86 8.11
CA PRO A 17 -1.91 -2.87 7.04
C PRO A 17 -0.49 -2.80 6.50
N ALA A 18 0.51 -2.83 7.39
CA ALA A 18 1.91 -2.75 7.00
C ALA A 18 2.38 -4.01 6.27
N LEU A 19 1.96 -5.19 6.74
CA LEU A 19 2.29 -6.46 6.08
C LEU A 19 1.61 -6.57 4.71
N TYR A 20 0.31 -6.29 4.65
CA TYR A 20 -0.50 -6.43 3.43
C TYR A 20 -0.10 -5.41 2.35
N LYS A 21 0.32 -4.20 2.72
CA LYS A 21 0.84 -3.23 1.73
C LYS A 21 2.11 -3.74 1.03
N ASN A 22 3.00 -4.39 1.77
CA ASN A 22 4.31 -4.82 1.28
C ASN A 22 4.28 -6.19 0.56
N THR A 23 3.14 -6.87 0.48
CA THR A 23 3.02 -8.11 -0.30
C THR A 23 2.95 -7.85 -1.81
N LYS A 24 2.49 -6.68 -2.25
CA LYS A 24 2.43 -6.36 -3.68
C LYS A 24 3.81 -6.34 -4.32
N SER A 25 4.74 -5.66 -3.66
CA SER A 25 6.12 -5.58 -4.11
C SER A 25 7.01 -5.17 -2.95
N HIS A 26 8.19 -5.77 -2.90
CA HIS A 26 9.26 -5.36 -2.00
C HIS A 26 10.59 -5.54 -2.73
N TRP A 27 11.48 -4.55 -2.63
CA TRP A 27 12.77 -4.56 -3.33
C TRP A 27 13.64 -5.76 -2.98
N ASN A 28 13.52 -6.26 -1.74
CA ASN A 28 14.18 -7.46 -1.26
C ASN A 28 13.24 -8.67 -1.30
N LYS A 29 13.57 -9.64 -2.16
CA LYS A 29 12.80 -10.90 -2.35
C LYS A 29 12.71 -11.76 -1.08
N THR A 30 13.73 -11.74 -0.23
CA THR A 30 13.71 -12.51 1.04
C THR A 30 12.72 -11.91 2.01
N ILE A 31 12.72 -10.58 2.16
CA ILE A 31 11.76 -9.87 3.01
C ILE A 31 10.34 -10.09 2.50
N HIS A 32 10.14 -10.01 1.17
CA HIS A 32 8.86 -10.32 0.53
C HIS A 32 8.34 -11.70 0.94
N GLY A 33 9.15 -12.76 0.80
CA GLY A 33 8.77 -14.11 1.21
C GLY A 33 8.51 -14.28 2.73
N LEU A 34 9.26 -13.58 3.58
CA LEU A 34 9.03 -13.57 5.02
C LEU A 34 7.68 -12.94 5.39
N ILE A 35 7.25 -11.89 4.67
CA ILE A 35 5.94 -11.26 4.86
C ILE A 35 4.82 -12.25 4.54
N TYR A 36 4.90 -12.99 3.42
CA TYR A 36 3.93 -14.03 3.09
C TYR A 36 3.87 -15.14 4.13
N ASN A 37 5.03 -15.58 4.63
CA ASN A 37 5.07 -16.56 5.71
C ASN A 37 4.40 -16.04 7.00
N ALA A 38 4.65 -14.78 7.38
CA ALA A 38 4.02 -14.17 8.55
C ALA A 38 2.50 -14.05 8.39
N LEU A 39 2.01 -13.59 7.23
CA LEU A 39 0.58 -13.51 6.94
C LEU A 39 -0.10 -14.88 6.96
N LYS A 40 0.58 -15.91 6.45
CA LYS A 40 0.10 -17.29 6.54
C LYS A 40 -0.06 -17.76 7.99
N LEU A 41 0.92 -17.49 8.86
CA LEU A 41 0.81 -17.83 10.27
C LEU A 41 -0.34 -17.10 10.96
N PHE A 42 -0.55 -15.82 10.65
CA PHE A 42 -1.69 -15.06 11.18
C PHE A 42 -3.04 -15.60 10.69
N MET A 43 -3.11 -16.09 9.45
CA MET A 43 -4.31 -16.75 8.92
C MET A 43 -4.59 -18.08 9.61
N GLU A 44 -3.56 -18.92 9.82
CA GLU A 44 -3.67 -20.19 10.53
C GLU A 44 -4.06 -19.99 12.01
N LEU A 45 -3.66 -18.86 12.60
CA LEU A 45 -3.96 -18.51 13.99
C LEU A 45 -5.44 -18.14 14.20
N ASN A 46 -5.99 -17.27 13.37
CA ASN A 46 -7.39 -16.85 13.44
C ASN A 46 -7.88 -16.34 12.08
N GLN A 47 -8.44 -17.25 11.28
CA GLN A 47 -8.96 -16.95 9.94
C GLN A 47 -10.02 -15.84 9.96
N LYS A 48 -10.96 -15.88 10.91
CA LYS A 48 -12.05 -14.90 10.98
C LYS A 48 -11.52 -13.49 11.20
N LEU A 49 -10.58 -13.33 12.14
CA LEU A 49 -9.97 -12.03 12.42
C LEU A 49 -9.12 -11.54 11.23
N PHE A 50 -8.45 -12.43 10.53
CA PHE A 50 -7.70 -12.10 9.31
C PHE A 50 -8.63 -11.55 8.21
N ASP A 51 -9.78 -12.20 8.00
CA ASP A 51 -10.77 -11.76 7.02
C ASP A 51 -11.38 -10.40 7.40
N GLU A 52 -11.67 -10.18 8.69
CA GLU A 52 -12.13 -8.88 9.21
C GLU A 52 -11.10 -7.77 8.98
N CYS A 53 -9.81 -8.04 9.25
CA CYS A 53 -8.73 -7.09 9.00
C CYS A 53 -8.58 -6.77 7.51
N SER A 54 -8.69 -7.79 6.65
CA SER A 54 -8.65 -7.65 5.20
C SER A 54 -9.78 -6.75 4.68
N GLN A 55 -11.01 -6.99 5.15
CA GLN A 55 -12.17 -6.17 4.78
C GLN A 55 -12.04 -4.73 5.28
N LYS A 56 -11.61 -4.54 6.53
CA LYS A 56 -11.39 -3.21 7.11
C LYS A 56 -10.32 -2.44 6.33
N TYR A 57 -9.20 -3.07 6.00
CA TYR A 57 -8.14 -2.46 5.20
C TYR A 57 -8.65 -2.01 3.83
N LYS A 58 -9.44 -2.85 3.15
CA LYS A 58 -10.08 -2.51 1.87
C LYS A 58 -11.02 -1.31 1.98
N ALA A 59 -11.86 -1.28 3.01
CA ALA A 59 -12.78 -0.17 3.25
C ALA A 59 -12.04 1.15 3.52
N GLU A 60 -10.99 1.12 4.35
CA GLU A 60 -10.19 2.32 4.64
C GLU A 60 -9.44 2.82 3.39
N ARG A 61 -8.87 1.94 2.56
CA ARG A 61 -8.24 2.35 1.29
C ARG A 61 -9.22 3.00 0.32
N GLN A 62 -10.44 2.46 0.21
CA GLN A 62 -11.49 3.07 -0.61
C GLN A 62 -11.87 4.46 -0.09
N LYS A 63 -12.05 4.60 1.22
CA LYS A 63 -12.38 5.88 1.87
C LYS A 63 -11.26 6.91 1.72
N GLU A 64 -10.00 6.48 1.81
CA GLU A 64 -8.85 7.36 1.58
C GLU A 64 -8.83 7.89 0.13
N LYS A 65 -9.12 7.02 -0.85
CA LYS A 65 -9.24 7.40 -2.26
C LYS A 65 -10.37 8.40 -2.51
N GLU A 66 -11.53 8.20 -1.89
CA GLU A 66 -12.66 9.13 -1.98
C GLU A 66 -12.28 10.50 -1.42
N LYS A 67 -11.66 10.55 -0.24
CA LYS A 67 -11.16 11.80 0.35
C LYS A 67 -10.12 12.52 -0.52
N MET A 68 -9.29 11.77 -1.26
CA MET A 68 -8.34 12.37 -2.21
C MET A 68 -9.08 12.99 -3.39
N ARG A 69 -10.07 12.30 -3.96
CA ARG A 69 -10.90 12.83 -5.04
C ARG A 69 -11.66 14.09 -4.63
N GLU A 70 -12.31 14.07 -3.46
CA GLU A 70 -13.00 15.24 -2.93
C GLU A 70 -12.06 16.44 -2.79
N ARG A 71 -10.82 16.19 -2.36
CA ARG A 71 -9.80 17.23 -2.23
C ARG A 71 -9.41 17.80 -3.59
N ASP A 72 -9.20 16.95 -4.59
CA ASP A 72 -8.86 17.38 -5.96
C ASP A 72 -10.01 18.17 -6.59
N ASP A 73 -11.26 17.78 -6.36
CA ASP A 73 -12.44 18.51 -6.82
C ASP A 73 -12.54 19.90 -6.16
N LEU A 74 -12.28 19.96 -4.84
CA LEU A 74 -12.24 21.23 -4.10
C LEU A 74 -11.12 22.15 -4.61
N TRP A 75 -9.92 21.61 -4.84
CA TRP A 75 -8.79 22.37 -5.40
C TRP A 75 -9.10 22.88 -6.81
N SER A 76 -9.71 22.04 -7.66
CA SER A 76 -10.11 22.43 -9.01
C SER A 76 -11.13 23.57 -8.98
N LYS A 77 -12.09 23.52 -8.04
CA LYS A 77 -13.06 24.61 -7.85
C LYS A 77 -12.37 25.91 -7.42
N ILE A 78 -11.43 25.84 -6.47
CA ILE A 78 -10.66 27.00 -6.03
C ILE A 78 -9.84 27.59 -7.18
N GLU A 79 -9.17 26.75 -7.96
CA GLU A 79 -8.39 27.17 -9.13
C GLU A 79 -9.28 27.89 -10.16
N ASN A 80 -10.45 27.33 -10.45
CA ASN A 80 -11.40 27.94 -11.38
C ASN A 80 -11.95 29.29 -10.88
N MET A 81 -12.21 29.41 -9.58
CA MET A 81 -12.61 30.70 -8.98
C MET A 81 -11.46 31.72 -9.03
N ALA A 82 -10.22 31.28 -8.76
CA ALA A 82 -9.05 32.14 -8.85
C ALA A 82 -8.83 32.66 -10.28
N LYS A 83 -9.01 31.81 -11.31
CA LYS A 83 -8.93 32.18 -12.74
C LYS A 83 -9.91 33.27 -13.16
N GLN A 84 -11.05 33.39 -12.47
CA GLN A 84 -12.05 34.42 -12.74
C GLN A 84 -11.67 35.79 -12.15
N ASN A 85 -10.66 35.85 -11.28
CA ASN A 85 -10.20 37.11 -10.71
C ASN A 85 -9.51 37.96 -11.80
N PRO A 86 -9.89 39.24 -12.00
CA PRO A 86 -9.25 40.12 -12.99
C PRO A 86 -7.73 40.23 -12.83
N LYS A 87 -7.22 40.13 -11.59
CA LYS A 87 -5.77 40.18 -11.29
C LYS A 87 -5.05 38.86 -11.57
N TYR A 88 -5.77 37.78 -11.89
CA TYR A 88 -5.18 36.46 -12.11
C TYR A 88 -4.12 36.48 -13.21
N ARG A 89 -4.34 37.25 -14.27
CA ARG A 89 -3.38 37.40 -15.38
C ARG A 89 -2.05 38.00 -14.91
N ASP A 90 -2.12 39.03 -14.07
CA ASP A 90 -0.94 39.69 -13.50
C ASP A 90 -0.16 38.73 -12.61
N TYR A 91 -0.86 37.99 -11.73
CA TYR A 91 -0.24 36.97 -10.88
C TYR A 91 0.33 35.79 -11.68
N ALA A 92 -0.35 35.33 -12.73
CA ALA A 92 0.13 34.23 -13.57
C ALA A 92 1.41 34.62 -14.32
N GLN A 93 1.51 35.87 -14.80
CA GLN A 93 2.69 36.38 -15.49
C GLN A 93 3.87 36.58 -14.53
N ILE A 94 3.63 37.08 -13.31
CA ILE A 94 4.64 37.16 -12.25
C ILE A 94 5.13 35.76 -11.85
N ASN A 95 4.22 34.80 -11.68
CA ASN A 95 4.57 33.43 -11.32
C ASN A 95 5.40 32.75 -12.43
N ALA A 96 5.04 32.93 -13.70
CA ALA A 96 5.82 32.42 -14.84
C ALA A 96 7.25 32.99 -14.88
N ASN A 97 7.43 34.27 -14.51
CA ASN A 97 8.74 34.92 -14.47
C ASN A 97 9.58 34.50 -13.26
N LEU A 98 8.96 34.08 -12.15
CA LEU A 98 9.64 33.54 -10.96
C LEU A 98 9.93 32.03 -11.08
N GLN A 99 9.20 31.31 -11.93
CA GLN A 99 9.31 29.86 -12.18
C GLN A 99 10.45 29.48 -13.17
N GLY A 100 11.48 30.32 -13.28
CA GLY A 100 12.77 29.92 -13.86
C GLY A 100 13.51 28.86 -13.05
N GLY A 101 12.98 28.43 -11.90
CA GLY A 101 13.45 27.27 -11.16
C GLY A 101 12.46 26.83 -10.09
N PHE A 102 12.24 25.51 -10.02
CA PHE A 102 11.81 24.76 -8.84
C PHE A 102 10.32 24.47 -8.51
N ILE A 103 9.29 25.19 -8.97
CA ILE A 103 7.88 24.89 -8.55
C ILE A 103 6.99 24.41 -9.71
N SER A 104 7.51 23.54 -10.58
CA SER A 104 6.68 22.68 -11.45
C SER A 104 6.56 21.24 -10.92
N GLN A 105 7.11 20.96 -9.74
CA GLN A 105 7.01 19.65 -9.09
C GLN A 105 6.31 19.75 -7.73
N VAL A 106 5.18 20.45 -7.65
CA VAL A 106 4.19 20.01 -6.65
C VAL A 106 3.71 18.67 -7.17
N ASN A 107 4.35 17.62 -6.62
CA ASN A 107 4.05 16.22 -6.81
C ASN A 107 2.55 16.06 -7.07
N LYS A 108 2.17 15.88 -8.35
CA LYS A 108 1.19 14.84 -8.60
C LYS A 108 1.89 13.61 -8.06
N ASN A 109 1.62 13.27 -6.80
CA ASN A 109 1.77 11.90 -6.36
C ASN A 109 0.75 11.13 -7.20
N GLN A 110 1.11 10.93 -8.46
CA GLN A 110 0.63 9.94 -9.38
C GLN A 110 1.21 8.63 -8.83
N ALA A 111 0.72 8.24 -7.66
CA ALA A 111 1.01 7.00 -7.01
C ALA A 111 -0.32 6.58 -6.38
N ASP A 112 -0.81 5.42 -6.80
CA ASP A 112 -1.93 4.69 -6.22
C ASP A 112 -3.31 4.88 -6.90
N MET A 113 -3.38 5.38 -8.14
CA MET A 113 -4.61 5.24 -8.96
C MET A 113 -4.82 3.80 -9.49
N ASP A 114 -3.76 3.00 -9.53
CA ASP A 114 -3.78 1.62 -10.04
C ASP A 114 -4.15 0.57 -8.96
N ASP A 115 -4.39 0.98 -7.71
CA ASP A 115 -4.71 0.07 -6.60
C ASP A 115 -6.15 -0.50 -6.63
N LEU A 116 -7.00 -0.07 -7.58
CA LEU A 116 -8.42 -0.45 -7.61
C LEU A 116 -8.67 -1.82 -8.28
N ASP A 117 -7.82 -2.24 -9.21
CA ASP A 117 -8.03 -3.47 -9.98
C ASP A 117 -7.60 -4.75 -9.23
N ASP A 118 -6.84 -4.63 -8.14
CA ASP A 118 -6.39 -5.76 -7.31
C ASP A 118 -7.22 -5.93 -6.02
N LEU A 119 -8.49 -5.53 -6.06
CA LEU A 119 -9.44 -5.72 -4.97
C LEU A 119 -9.94 -7.17 -4.84
N THR A 120 -9.50 -8.05 -5.72
CA THR A 120 -9.49 -9.50 -5.49
C THR A 120 -8.48 -9.77 -4.39
N GLY A 121 -8.96 -9.76 -3.14
CA GLY A 121 -8.11 -9.99 -1.98
C GLY A 121 -7.22 -11.20 -2.22
N MET A 122 -5.91 -11.01 -2.00
CA MET A 122 -4.88 -12.05 -2.03
C MET A 122 -5.47 -13.36 -1.50
N SER A 123 -5.76 -14.29 -2.41
CA SER A 123 -6.57 -15.43 -2.04
C SER A 123 -5.76 -16.30 -1.08
N LYS A 124 -6.44 -17.07 -0.23
CA LYS A 124 -5.79 -18.08 0.60
C LYS A 124 -4.82 -18.96 -0.20
N LYS A 125 -5.14 -19.23 -1.47
CA LYS A 125 -4.28 -19.99 -2.38
C LYS A 125 -3.00 -19.22 -2.76
N ASP A 126 -3.09 -17.92 -2.97
CA ASP A 126 -1.93 -17.09 -3.34
C ASP A 126 -0.95 -16.99 -2.17
N ILE A 127 -1.48 -16.77 -0.96
CA ILE A 127 -0.66 -16.76 0.27
C ILE A 127 0.00 -18.11 0.51
N GLU A 128 -0.74 -19.21 0.31
CA GLU A 128 -0.22 -20.56 0.48
C GLU A 128 0.82 -20.95 -0.58
N ASN A 129 0.63 -20.56 -1.84
CA ASN A 129 1.53 -20.88 -2.93
C ASN A 129 2.85 -20.11 -2.81
N GLU A 130 2.80 -18.81 -2.53
CA GLU A 130 4.00 -17.98 -2.39
C GLU A 130 4.84 -18.42 -1.17
N ALA A 131 4.18 -18.75 -0.05
CA ALA A 131 4.86 -19.29 1.12
C ALA A 131 5.53 -20.65 0.86
N LYS A 132 4.94 -21.50 0.01
CA LYS A 132 5.55 -22.79 -0.41
C LYS A 132 6.75 -22.58 -1.32
N GLU A 133 6.64 -21.68 -2.29
CA GLU A 133 7.74 -21.35 -3.21
C GLU A 133 8.93 -20.71 -2.48
N PHE A 134 8.67 -19.83 -1.50
CA PHE A 134 9.75 -19.29 -0.66
C PHE A 134 10.50 -20.38 0.11
N LYS A 135 9.80 -21.33 0.74
CA LYS A 135 10.44 -22.47 1.42
C LYS A 135 11.28 -23.32 0.45
N LYS A 136 10.77 -23.57 -0.76
CA LYS A 136 11.48 -24.34 -1.80
C LYS A 136 12.71 -23.60 -2.34
N SER A 137 12.65 -22.27 -2.46
CA SER A 137 13.77 -21.44 -2.89
C SER A 137 14.86 -21.36 -1.81
N ASN A 138 14.46 -21.19 -0.54
CA ASN A 138 15.40 -21.13 0.58
C ASN A 138 16.12 -22.46 0.81
N SER A 139 15.42 -23.61 0.73
CA SER A 139 16.05 -24.93 0.85
C SER A 139 17.08 -25.20 -0.27
N ARG A 140 16.86 -24.68 -1.49
CA ARG A 140 17.84 -24.77 -2.59
C ARG A 140 19.10 -23.95 -2.31
N ASN A 141 18.99 -22.80 -1.64
CA ASN A 141 20.14 -21.96 -1.30
C ASN A 141 20.98 -22.56 -0.15
N VAL A 142 20.37 -23.28 0.80
CA VAL A 142 21.10 -23.97 1.88
C VAL A 142 21.91 -25.15 1.33
N PHE A 143 21.41 -25.87 0.32
CA PHE A 143 22.16 -26.96 -0.32
C PHE A 143 23.39 -26.49 -1.11
N ASN A 144 23.35 -25.29 -1.71
CA ASN A 144 24.49 -24.74 -2.46
C ASN A 144 25.64 -24.19 -1.58
N LEU A 145 25.43 -24.04 -0.27
CA LEU A 145 26.45 -23.58 0.68
C LEU A 145 27.16 -24.73 1.41
N SER A 146 26.65 -25.96 1.31
CA SER A 146 27.25 -27.14 1.96
C SER A 146 28.13 -27.98 1.02
N GLY A 147 28.37 -27.51 -0.21
CA GLY A 147 29.09 -28.22 -1.27
C GLY A 147 30.40 -27.58 -1.73
N LYS A 148 31.05 -26.76 -0.88
CA LYS A 148 32.43 -26.31 -1.10
C LYS A 148 33.30 -26.69 0.08
#